data_AF-A0A2V9KNX4-F1
#
_entry.id   AF-A0A2V9KNX4-F1
#
_cell.length_a   1.000
_cell.length_b   1.000
_cell.length_c   1.000
_cell.angle_alpha   90.00
_cell.angle_beta   90.00
_cell.angle_gamma   90.00
#
_symmetry.space_group_name_H-M   'P 1'
#
loop_
_entity.id
_entity.type
_entity.pdbx_description
1 polymer ?
#
loop_
_entity_poly.entity_id
_entity_poly.type
_entity_poly.pdbx_seq_one_letter_code
_entity_poly.pdbx_strand_id
1 'polypeptide(L)'
;NKNIQFMKGNGDGCENIDPSESYIYQDTYSNTRGKHSLKFGAQFTRYRYNTYEPGNLSGTFTFASTETALPGFTGSTGHPFASFILGGADGASKSIYGTEPGYRAGVLAFFAQDDWKATSKLTLNIGLRWEIPLPKKEAFNRQSGFDPTAPNPGADNIPG
;
A
#
# COMPACT_ATOMS: atom_id res chain seq x y z
N ASN A 1 -1.90 9.38 41.55
CA ASN A 1 -3.08 9.47 40.67
C ASN A 1 -3.16 10.89 40.12
N LYS A 2 -2.63 11.15 38.92
CA LYS A 2 -2.97 12.30 38.06
C LYS A 2 -2.31 12.10 36.69
N ASN A 3 -3.15 11.73 35.74
CA ASN A 3 -2.83 11.58 34.32
C ASN A 3 -2.26 12.90 33.78
N ILE A 4 -1.02 12.86 33.28
CA ILE A 4 -0.47 13.92 32.45
C ILE A 4 -1.09 13.75 31.06
N GLN A 5 -2.22 14.42 30.82
CA GLN A 5 -2.84 14.49 29.51
C GLN A 5 -2.13 15.56 28.71
N PHE A 6 -1.19 15.14 27.85
CA PHE A 6 -0.57 16.00 26.85
C PHE A 6 -1.67 16.58 25.94
N MET A 7 -1.81 17.90 25.93
CA MET A 7 -2.74 18.56 25.01
C MET A 7 -2.15 18.51 23.60
N LYS A 8 -2.67 17.61 22.77
CA LYS A 8 -2.36 17.55 21.34
C LYS A 8 -3.30 18.51 20.60
N GLY A 9 -2.74 19.55 19.99
CA GLY A 9 -3.43 20.27 18.92
C GLY A 9 -3.37 19.39 17.67
N ASN A 10 -4.49 18.77 17.29
CA ASN A 10 -4.59 18.04 16.03
C ASN A 10 -4.93 19.04 14.93
N GLY A 11 -4.08 19.16 13.92
CA GLY A 11 -4.48 19.79 12.66
C GLY A 11 -5.30 18.80 11.85
N ASP A 12 -6.34 19.28 11.16
CA ASP A 12 -7.18 18.46 10.30
C ASP A 12 -6.30 17.70 9.30
N GLY A 13 -6.32 16.36 9.39
CA GLY A 13 -5.51 15.49 8.56
C GLY A 13 -6.02 15.48 7.12
N CYS A 14 -5.11 15.28 6.17
CA CYS A 14 -5.49 15.08 4.78
C CYS A 14 -6.19 13.72 4.64
N GLU A 15 -7.19 13.64 3.77
CA GLU A 15 -7.83 12.36 3.46
C GLU A 15 -6.88 11.49 2.63
N ASN A 16 -6.76 10.22 3.00
CA ASN A 16 -6.03 9.25 2.19
C ASN A 16 -6.86 8.92 0.95
N ILE A 17 -6.25 8.99 -0.23
CA ILE A 17 -6.93 8.69 -1.49
C ILE A 17 -6.15 7.60 -2.21
N ASP A 18 -6.80 6.47 -2.48
CA ASP A 18 -6.20 5.34 -3.20
C ASP A 18 -6.95 5.06 -4.50
N PRO A 19 -6.76 5.86 -5.58
CA PRO A 19 -7.35 5.55 -6.86
C PRO A 19 -6.83 4.19 -7.34
N SER A 20 -7.73 3.22 -7.43
CA SER A 20 -7.44 1.88 -7.92
C SER A 20 -8.20 1.62 -9.22
N GLU A 21 -7.45 1.21 -10.25
CA GLU A 21 -8.01 0.83 -11.54
C GLU A 21 -7.62 -0.61 -11.84
N SER A 22 -8.57 -1.36 -12.40
CA SER A 22 -8.33 -2.70 -12.91
C SER A 22 -8.86 -2.82 -14.33
N TYR A 23 -8.01 -3.34 -15.22
CA TYR A 23 -8.39 -3.62 -16.60
C TYR A 23 -8.27 -5.11 -16.82
N ILE A 24 -9.34 -5.72 -17.33
CA ILE A 24 -9.38 -7.16 -17.63
C ILE A 24 -9.56 -7.30 -19.14
N TYR A 25 -8.59 -7.95 -19.76
CA TYR A 25 -8.66 -8.38 -21.15
C TYR A 25 -8.82 -9.89 -21.13
N GLN A 26 -9.88 -10.41 -21.74
CA GLN A 26 -10.11 -11.84 -21.77
C GLN A 26 -10.63 -12.27 -23.14
N ASP A 27 -10.20 -13.44 -23.56
CA ASP A 27 -10.72 -14.11 -24.74
C ASP A 27 -11.00 -15.57 -24.40
N THR A 28 -12.06 -16.10 -24.99
CA THR A 28 -12.52 -17.46 -24.74
C THR A 28 -13.07 -18.06 -26.01
N TYR A 29 -12.51 -19.21 -26.36
CA TYR A 29 -12.97 -20.02 -27.47
C TYR A 29 -13.67 -21.26 -26.95
N SER A 30 -14.84 -21.56 -27.50
CA SER A 30 -15.57 -22.79 -27.26
C SER A 30 -15.82 -23.52 -28.57
N ASN A 31 -15.62 -24.83 -28.55
CA ASN A 31 -15.88 -25.69 -29.68
C ASN A 31 -16.41 -27.04 -29.22
N THR A 32 -17.58 -27.39 -29.71
CA THR A 32 -18.18 -28.69 -29.46
C THR A 32 -18.04 -29.54 -30.73
N ARG A 33 -17.27 -30.63 -30.63
CA ARG A 33 -17.04 -31.54 -31.75
C ARG A 33 -17.21 -32.98 -31.29
N GLY A 34 -18.25 -33.64 -31.81
CA GLY A 34 -18.53 -35.04 -31.52
C GLY A 34 -18.84 -35.27 -30.03
N LYS A 35 -17.98 -36.03 -29.36
CA LYS A 35 -18.13 -36.38 -27.93
C LYS A 35 -17.49 -35.37 -26.97
N HIS A 36 -16.80 -34.36 -27.49
CA HIS A 36 -16.05 -33.38 -26.69
C HIS A 36 -16.68 -32.00 -26.79
N SER A 37 -16.73 -31.30 -25.66
CA SER A 37 -17.02 -29.88 -25.58
C SER A 37 -15.82 -29.19 -24.97
N LEU A 38 -15.00 -28.58 -25.83
CA LEU A 38 -13.76 -27.94 -25.44
C LEU A 38 -14.01 -26.45 -25.19
N LYS A 39 -13.42 -25.94 -24.12
CA LYS A 39 -13.38 -24.52 -23.81
C LYS A 39 -11.98 -24.14 -23.37
N PHE A 40 -11.37 -23.17 -24.02
CA PHE A 40 -10.07 -22.66 -23.61
C PHE A 40 -10.01 -21.16 -23.82
N GLY A 41 -9.13 -20.51 -23.07
CA GLY A 41 -9.03 -19.07 -23.12
C GLY A 41 -7.85 -18.53 -22.33
N ALA A 42 -7.64 -17.23 -22.50
CA ALA A 42 -6.61 -16.47 -21.84
C ALA A 42 -7.21 -15.20 -21.24
N GLN A 43 -6.65 -14.78 -20.12
CA GLN A 43 -7.03 -13.56 -19.43
C GLN A 43 -5.77 -12.83 -19.01
N PHE A 44 -5.72 -11.54 -19.26
CA PHE A 44 -4.72 -10.64 -18.72
C PHE A 44 -5.41 -9.57 -17.88
N THR A 45 -5.10 -9.55 -16.59
CA THR A 45 -5.56 -8.51 -15.68
C THR A 45 -4.41 -7.56 -15.40
N ARG A 46 -4.65 -6.25 -15.55
CA ARG A 46 -3.71 -5.18 -15.20
C ARG A 46 -4.26 -4.35 -14.06
N TYR A 47 -3.49 -4.24 -12.98
CA TYR A 47 -3.82 -3.45 -11.80
C TYR A 47 -2.98 -2.17 -11.76
N ARG A 48 -3.63 -1.05 -11.43
CA ARG A 48 -3.00 0.24 -11.13
C ARG A 48 -3.50 0.71 -9.78
N TYR A 49 -2.57 0.95 -8.87
CA TYR A 49 -2.84 1.58 -7.60
C TYR A 49 -2.02 2.86 -7.57
N ASN A 50 -2.63 3.99 -7.27
CA ASN A 50 -1.90 5.18 -6.87
C ASN A 50 -2.31 5.45 -5.42
N THR A 51 -1.35 5.74 -4.55
CA THR A 51 -1.59 5.85 -3.12
C THR A 51 -1.22 7.23 -2.64
N TYR A 52 -2.21 8.00 -2.23
CA TYR A 52 -2.05 9.30 -1.63
C TYR A 52 -2.26 9.20 -0.12
N GLU A 53 -1.16 9.03 0.62
CA GLU A 53 -1.15 8.92 2.09
C GLU A 53 -0.14 9.91 2.69
N PRO A 54 -0.47 11.20 2.74
CA PRO A 54 0.50 12.23 3.12
C PRO A 54 0.79 12.34 4.62
N GLY A 55 0.09 11.55 5.44
CA GLY A 55 0.22 11.56 6.90
C GLY A 55 -0.25 12.88 7.50
N ASN A 56 0.36 13.29 8.61
CA ASN A 56 0.00 14.53 9.29
C ASN A 56 0.70 15.75 8.66
N LEU A 57 0.17 16.26 7.54
CA LEU A 57 0.69 17.47 6.91
C LEU A 57 0.42 18.74 7.72
N SER A 58 -0.62 18.75 8.55
CA SER A 58 -0.98 19.89 9.40
C SER A 58 -0.05 20.02 10.61
N GLY A 59 0.69 18.95 10.92
CA GLY A 59 1.65 18.88 12.01
C GLY A 59 1.02 18.64 13.36
N THR A 60 1.86 18.39 14.36
CA THR A 60 1.50 18.28 15.77
C THR A 60 2.44 19.16 16.54
N PHE A 61 1.87 20.04 17.36
CA PHE A 61 2.60 20.84 18.32
C PHE A 61 2.40 20.26 19.70
N THR A 62 3.47 20.20 20.47
CA THR A 62 3.46 19.75 21.86
C THR A 62 3.85 20.91 22.76
N PHE A 63 3.05 21.10 23.80
CA PHE A 63 3.24 22.12 24.82
C PHE A 63 3.43 21.41 26.16
N ALA A 64 4.43 21.83 26.91
CA ALA A 64 4.73 21.42 28.26
C ALA A 64 4.48 22.60 29.20
N SER A 65 4.65 22.37 30.50
CA SER A 65 4.46 23.44 31.49
C SER A 65 5.71 24.31 31.68
N THR A 66 6.76 24.13 30.89
CA THR A 66 8.12 24.65 31.13
C THR A 66 8.17 26.18 31.04
N GLU A 67 7.47 26.79 30.08
CA GLU A 67 7.46 28.24 29.85
C GLU A 67 6.69 29.01 30.93
N THR A 68 5.83 28.32 31.67
CA THR A 68 5.03 28.91 32.76
C THR A 68 5.39 28.34 34.14
N ALA A 69 6.39 27.46 34.21
CA ALA A 69 6.89 26.88 35.44
C ALA A 69 7.82 27.84 36.19
N LEU A 70 7.86 27.71 37.51
CA LEU A 70 8.88 28.38 38.32
C LEU A 70 10.25 27.75 38.06
N PRO A 71 11.34 28.55 37.98
CA PRO A 71 12.69 28.04 37.84
C PRO A 71 13.02 27.00 38.93
N GLY A 72 13.45 25.81 38.54
CA GLY A 72 13.77 24.70 39.45
C GLY A 72 12.59 23.79 39.83
N PHE A 73 11.35 24.11 39.39
CA PHE A 73 10.14 23.32 39.67
C PHE A 73 9.42 22.88 38.39
N THR A 74 10.17 22.66 37.30
CA THR A 74 9.67 22.13 36.02
C THR A 74 8.99 20.78 36.23
N GLY A 75 7.76 20.63 35.75
CA GLY A 75 6.94 19.41 35.91
C GLY A 75 6.08 19.37 37.19
N SER A 76 6.33 20.26 38.15
CA SER A 76 5.51 20.43 39.37
C SER A 76 4.70 21.73 39.38
N THR A 77 5.09 22.70 38.55
CA THR A 77 4.45 24.02 38.41
C THR A 77 4.31 24.39 36.93
N GLY A 78 3.52 25.43 36.62
CA GLY A 78 3.16 25.83 35.27
C GLY A 78 1.98 25.04 34.69
N HIS A 79 1.50 25.44 33.50
CA HIS A 79 0.40 24.77 32.81
C HIS A 79 0.60 24.72 31.29
N PRO A 80 0.51 23.55 30.64
CA PRO A 80 0.71 23.40 29.18
C PRO A 80 -0.21 24.28 28.33
N PHE A 81 -1.47 24.44 28.75
CA PHE A 81 -2.41 25.35 28.07
C PHE A 81 -1.99 26.83 28.16
N ALA A 82 -1.36 27.24 29.26
CA ALA A 82 -0.87 28.61 29.40
C ALA A 82 0.38 28.83 28.52
N SER A 83 1.27 27.84 28.46
CA SER A 83 2.39 27.82 27.49
C SER A 83 1.91 27.89 26.04
N PHE A 84 0.81 27.21 25.71
CA PHE A 84 0.15 27.31 24.39
C PHE A 84 -0.31 28.74 24.08
N ILE A 85 -1.01 29.43 25.00
CA ILE A 85 -1.45 30.81 24.78
C ILE A 85 -0.26 31.76 24.62
N LEU A 86 0.85 31.50 25.33
CA LEU A 86 2.10 32.25 25.16
C LEU A 86 2.83 31.94 23.84
N GLY A 87 2.42 30.90 23.10
CA GLY A 87 3.11 30.43 21.90
C GLY A 87 4.42 29.68 22.18
N GLY A 88 4.66 29.26 23.42
CA GLY A 88 5.82 28.48 23.83
C GLY A 88 5.65 27.00 23.47
N ALA A 89 5.88 26.65 22.20
CA ALA A 89 5.84 25.25 21.77
C ALA A 89 7.18 24.56 22.07
N ASP A 90 7.19 23.55 22.94
CA ASP A 90 8.37 22.75 23.24
C ASP A 90 8.76 21.78 22.12
N GLY A 91 7.82 21.45 21.24
CA GLY A 91 8.06 20.52 20.15
C GLY A 91 7.08 20.65 19.01
N ALA A 92 7.56 20.34 17.81
CA ALA A 92 6.75 20.28 16.61
C ALA A 92 7.18 19.08 15.77
N SER A 93 6.21 18.35 15.24
CA SER A 93 6.44 17.32 14.23
C SER A 93 5.45 17.49 13.09
N LYS A 94 5.87 17.12 11.87
CA LYS A 94 5.03 17.15 10.69
C LYS A 94 5.47 16.06 9.74
N SER A 95 4.50 15.43 9.07
CA SER A 95 4.79 14.50 7.99
C SER A 95 5.24 15.28 6.74
N ILE A 96 6.30 14.81 6.12
CA ILE A 96 6.76 15.32 4.82
C ILE A 96 6.36 14.29 3.78
N TYR A 97 5.41 14.67 2.92
CA TYR A 97 5.01 13.83 1.80
C TYR A 97 5.76 14.26 0.54
N GLY A 98 6.81 13.52 0.20
CA GLY A 98 7.70 13.83 -0.92
C GLY A 98 7.30 13.19 -2.25
N THR A 99 6.43 12.18 -2.24
CA THR A 99 6.10 11.42 -3.44
C THR A 99 4.79 10.66 -3.29
N GLU A 100 4.01 10.57 -4.36
CA GLU A 100 2.84 9.70 -4.49
C GLU A 100 3.21 8.38 -5.15
N PRO A 101 3.33 7.25 -4.40
CA PRO A 101 3.70 5.96 -4.98
C PRO A 101 2.60 5.46 -5.91
N GLY A 102 2.99 5.06 -7.11
CA GLY A 102 2.09 4.39 -8.05
C GLY A 102 2.53 2.95 -8.25
N TYR A 103 1.73 1.97 -7.89
CA TYR A 103 2.04 0.56 -8.14
C TYR A 103 1.34 0.03 -9.39
N ARG A 104 2.05 -0.82 -10.12
CA ARG A 104 1.58 -1.54 -11.30
C ARG A 104 1.79 -3.03 -11.06
N ALA A 105 0.73 -3.81 -11.22
CA ALA A 105 0.76 -5.25 -11.10
C ALA A 105 -0.08 -5.88 -12.21
N GLY A 106 0.01 -7.19 -12.36
CA GLY A 106 -0.87 -7.90 -13.29
C GLY A 106 -0.87 -9.39 -13.05
N VAL A 107 -1.82 -10.07 -13.67
CA VAL A 107 -1.94 -11.52 -13.65
C VAL A 107 -2.24 -11.98 -15.07
N LEU A 108 -1.45 -12.92 -15.56
CA LEU A 108 -1.72 -13.63 -16.80
C LEU A 108 -2.30 -14.99 -16.45
N ALA A 109 -3.44 -15.35 -17.03
CA ALA A 109 -4.11 -16.61 -16.76
C ALA A 109 -4.48 -17.32 -18.06
N PHE A 110 -4.34 -18.64 -18.06
CA PHE A 110 -4.73 -19.52 -19.15
C PHE A 110 -5.62 -20.62 -18.58
N PHE A 111 -6.61 -21.06 -19.36
CA PHE A 111 -7.41 -22.21 -18.96
C PHE A 111 -7.78 -23.08 -20.16
N ALA A 112 -7.97 -24.36 -19.89
CA ALA A 112 -8.50 -25.33 -20.82
C ALA A 112 -9.43 -26.29 -20.07
N GLN A 113 -10.59 -26.59 -20.64
CA GLN A 113 -11.63 -27.44 -20.09
C GLN A 113 -12.21 -28.32 -21.20
N ASP A 114 -12.54 -29.56 -20.87
CA ASP A 114 -13.20 -30.53 -21.75
C ASP A 114 -14.33 -31.24 -21.01
N ASP A 115 -15.54 -31.15 -21.57
CA ASP A 115 -16.65 -32.04 -21.23
C ASP A 115 -16.67 -33.21 -22.22
N TRP A 116 -16.15 -34.35 -21.78
CA TRP A 116 -16.04 -35.53 -22.62
C TRP A 116 -17.10 -36.58 -22.31
N LYS A 117 -17.97 -36.86 -23.28
CA LYS A 117 -18.91 -37.99 -23.24
C LYS A 117 -18.21 -39.30 -23.59
N ALA A 118 -17.48 -39.88 -22.63
CA ALA A 118 -16.75 -41.13 -22.81
C ALA A 118 -17.68 -42.28 -23.25
N THR A 119 -18.88 -42.38 -22.65
CA THR A 119 -19.94 -43.33 -23.06
C THR A 119 -21.32 -42.65 -23.07
N SER A 120 -22.37 -43.33 -23.54
CA SER A 120 -23.75 -42.79 -23.49
C SER A 120 -24.28 -42.59 -22.07
N LYS A 121 -23.59 -43.12 -21.06
CA LYS A 121 -23.96 -43.01 -19.64
C LYS A 121 -22.89 -42.34 -18.76
N LEU A 122 -21.73 -41.99 -19.32
CA LEU A 122 -20.60 -41.39 -18.58
C LEU A 122 -20.09 -40.14 -19.30
N THR A 123 -20.11 -39.02 -18.57
CA THR A 123 -19.48 -37.77 -18.99
C THR A 123 -18.38 -37.42 -17.98
N LEU A 124 -17.19 -37.13 -18.49
CA LEU A 124 -16.04 -36.68 -17.71
C LEU A 124 -15.90 -35.17 -17.88
N ASN A 125 -15.60 -34.49 -16.78
CA ASN A 125 -15.39 -33.04 -16.73
C ASN A 125 -13.94 -32.82 -16.30
N ILE A 126 -13.10 -32.35 -17.23
CA ILE A 126 -11.67 -32.20 -16.99
C ILE A 126 -11.30 -30.75 -17.27
N GLY A 127 -10.59 -30.11 -16.35
CA GLY A 127 -10.18 -28.73 -16.51
C GLY A 127 -8.86 -28.43 -15.82
N LEU A 128 -8.09 -27.54 -16.44
CA LEU A 128 -6.87 -26.97 -15.90
C LEU A 128 -6.89 -25.45 -16.06
N ARG A 129 -6.45 -24.75 -15.03
CA ARG A 129 -6.20 -23.31 -15.08
C ARG A 129 -4.81 -23.02 -14.52
N TRP A 130 -4.07 -22.17 -15.24
CA TRP A 130 -2.75 -21.71 -14.84
C TRP A 130 -2.76 -20.20 -14.71
N GLU A 131 -2.35 -19.70 -13.54
CA GLU A 131 -2.22 -18.27 -13.26
C GLU A 131 -0.77 -17.92 -12.96
N ILE A 132 -0.33 -16.80 -13.54
CA ILE A 132 1.04 -16.29 -13.45
C ILE A 132 0.94 -14.85 -12.94
N PRO A 133 1.19 -14.60 -11.64
CA PRO A 133 1.26 -13.25 -11.11
C PRO A 133 2.53 -12.57 -11.64
N LEU A 134 2.37 -11.36 -12.19
CA LEU A 134 3.48 -10.53 -12.63
C LEU A 134 4.03 -9.72 -11.46
N PRO A 135 5.36 -9.47 -11.43
CA PRO A 135 5.97 -8.71 -10.36
C PRO A 135 5.37 -7.30 -10.27
N LYS A 136 5.10 -6.89 -9.02
CA LYS A 136 4.65 -5.54 -8.71
C LYS A 136 5.81 -4.56 -8.91
N LYS A 137 5.55 -3.45 -9.59
CA LYS A 137 6.54 -2.38 -9.83
C LYS A 137 5.99 -1.01 -9.51
N GLU A 138 6.85 -0.11 -9.07
CA GLU A 138 6.51 1.31 -8.91
C GLU A 138 6.55 2.01 -10.28
N ALA A 139 5.61 2.90 -10.53
CA ALA A 139 5.35 3.49 -11.84
C ALA A 139 6.50 4.37 -12.34
N PHE A 140 7.30 4.91 -11.43
CA PHE A 140 8.43 5.79 -11.68
C PHE A 140 9.75 5.20 -11.15
N ASN A 141 9.77 3.89 -10.83
CA ASN A 141 10.93 3.19 -10.28
C ASN A 141 11.53 3.82 -9.01
N ARG A 142 10.69 4.44 -8.16
CA ARG A 142 11.13 5.08 -6.90
C ARG A 142 11.09 4.13 -5.70
N GLN A 143 10.79 2.85 -5.92
CA GLN A 143 10.77 1.86 -4.85
C GLN A 143 12.16 1.24 -4.70
N SER A 144 12.72 1.34 -3.50
CA SER A 144 13.96 0.65 -3.14
C SER A 144 13.67 -0.83 -2.85
N GLY A 145 14.58 -1.69 -3.26
CA GLY A 145 14.61 -3.11 -2.93
C GLY A 145 15.97 -3.47 -2.33
N PHE A 146 16.03 -4.63 -1.67
CA PHE A 146 17.28 -5.25 -1.21
C PHE A 146 17.62 -6.38 -2.18
N ASP A 147 18.85 -6.42 -2.67
CA ASP A 147 19.36 -7.52 -3.49
C ASP A 147 20.73 -7.94 -2.94
N PRO A 148 20.81 -9.11 -2.27
CA PRO A 148 22.04 -9.57 -1.62
C PRO A 148 23.17 -9.89 -2.60
N THR A 149 22.91 -9.85 -3.91
CA THR A 149 23.87 -10.19 -4.96
C THR A 149 24.14 -9.04 -5.93
N ALA A 150 23.33 -7.98 -5.92
CA ALA A 150 23.54 -6.82 -6.77
C ALA A 150 24.66 -5.93 -6.21
N PRO A 151 25.72 -5.63 -6.98
CA PRO A 151 26.74 -4.68 -6.55
C PRO A 151 26.13 -3.29 -6.38
N ASN A 152 26.33 -2.65 -5.22
CA ASN A 152 25.87 -1.29 -4.96
C ASN A 152 26.98 -0.27 -5.31
N PRO A 153 26.87 0.52 -6.40
CA PRO A 153 27.91 1.47 -6.80
C PRO A 153 28.14 2.60 -5.80
N GLY A 154 27.17 2.88 -4.92
CA GLY A 154 27.28 3.87 -3.85
C GLY A 154 27.94 3.33 -2.57
N ALA A 155 28.26 2.03 -2.53
CA ALA A 155 28.92 1.36 -1.41
C ALA A 155 30.08 0.48 -1.94
N ASP A 156 30.94 1.04 -2.80
CA ASP A 156 32.12 0.37 -3.35
C ASP A 156 31.84 -0.99 -4.03
N ASN A 157 30.65 -1.15 -4.65
CA ASN A 157 30.17 -2.39 -5.26
C ASN A 157 29.98 -3.56 -4.27
N ILE A 158 29.91 -3.29 -2.96
CA ILE A 158 29.54 -4.31 -1.96
C ILE A 158 28.08 -4.73 -2.23
N PRO A 159 27.78 -6.05 -2.27
CA PRO A 159 26.42 -6.53 -2.45
C PRO A 159 25.51 -6.12 -1.29
N GLY A 160 24.26 -5.73 -1.58
CA GLY A 160 23.26 -5.34 -0.59
C GLY A 160 22.08 -4.58 -1.19
#